data_AF-A0A848SIA0-F1
#
_entry.id   AF-A0A848SIA0-F1
#
_cell.length_a   1.000
_cell.length_b   1.000
_cell.length_c   1.000
_cell.angle_alpha   90.00
_cell.angle_beta   90.00
_cell.angle_gamma   90.00
#
_symmetry.space_group_name_H-M   'P 1'
#
loop_
_entity.id
_entity.type
_entity.pdbx_description
1 polymer ?
#
loop_
_entity_poly.entity_id
_entity_poly.type
_entity_poly.pdbx_seq_one_letter_code
_entity_poly.pdbx_strand_id
1 'polypeptide(L)'
;FHMWTPDVYEGAPTPVTAFFASAPKIAAIALSARVIFEALGPATDEWQQIVIFVAIASIALGAVAAIGQTNIKRLLAYSSINNIGFALIGLAAGTEAGVAATLSYMAIYVVMTLGSFLCVLQMRDAEGRPVEDIASLAGLSKSQPGLAAAFAVFMFSLAGIPPLLGFWAKFLVFDAAVQSGLIMLAAFGIALSVIGAFYYLKIIKTIYFDDPAPLYAPANSRIENGLIAVTAVAVSPLGYLLLPFLALTSGNAAAALF
;
A
#
# COMPACT_ATOMS: atom_id res chain seq x y z
N PHE A 1 9.96 -12.57 7.74
CA PHE A 1 9.84 -13.71 6.80
C PHE A 1 9.47 -13.28 5.37
N HIS A 2 10.06 -12.20 4.85
CA HIS A 2 9.65 -11.60 3.57
C HIS A 2 10.50 -12.06 2.36
N MET A 3 11.42 -13.01 2.56
CA MET A 3 12.52 -13.31 1.61
C MET A 3 12.04 -13.61 0.18
N TRP A 4 10.89 -14.26 0.05
CA TRP A 4 10.32 -14.66 -1.24
C TRP A 4 9.58 -13.52 -1.97
N THR A 5 9.06 -12.52 -1.23
CA THR A 5 8.07 -11.58 -1.77
C THR A 5 8.61 -10.75 -2.94
N PRO A 6 9.83 -10.16 -2.88
CA PRO A 6 10.37 -9.37 -3.99
C PRO A 6 10.58 -10.21 -5.26
N ASP A 7 11.19 -11.38 -5.11
CA ASP A 7 11.55 -12.24 -6.25
C ASP A 7 10.29 -12.85 -6.91
N VAL A 8 9.29 -13.25 -6.12
CA VAL A 8 8.01 -13.74 -6.66
C VAL A 8 7.24 -12.62 -7.34
N TYR A 9 7.25 -11.40 -6.79
CA TYR A 9 6.51 -10.29 -7.38
C TYR A 9 7.08 -9.89 -8.73
N GLU A 10 8.41 -9.84 -8.83
CA GLU A 10 9.11 -9.53 -10.06
C GLU A 10 8.95 -10.66 -11.10
N GLY A 11 9.14 -11.92 -10.70
CA GLY A 11 9.10 -13.06 -11.62
C GLY A 11 7.72 -13.49 -12.10
N ALA A 12 6.66 -13.25 -11.32
CA ALA A 12 5.30 -13.66 -11.70
C ALA A 12 4.65 -12.65 -12.68
N PRO A 13 3.69 -13.08 -13.52
CA PRO A 13 2.92 -12.16 -14.36
C PRO A 13 2.21 -11.09 -13.54
N THR A 14 2.17 -9.85 -14.02
CA THR A 14 1.61 -8.69 -13.29
C THR A 14 0.20 -8.93 -12.71
N PRO A 15 -0.77 -9.57 -13.40
CA PRO A 15 -2.08 -9.86 -12.80
C PRO A 15 -2.01 -10.82 -11.60
N VAL A 16 -1.11 -11.81 -11.66
CA VAL A 16 -0.86 -12.75 -10.56
C VAL A 16 -0.26 -12.00 -9.38
N THR A 17 0.76 -11.17 -9.64
CA THR A 17 1.38 -10.32 -8.61
C THR A 17 0.36 -9.38 -7.96
N ALA A 18 -0.53 -8.76 -8.73
CA ALA A 18 -1.58 -7.88 -8.22
C ALA A 18 -2.55 -8.61 -7.27
N PHE A 19 -2.94 -9.84 -7.63
CA PHE A 19 -3.78 -10.69 -6.78
C PHE A 19 -3.07 -11.03 -5.47
N PHE A 20 -1.82 -11.50 -5.53
CA PHE A 20 -1.03 -11.84 -4.33
C PHE A 20 -0.63 -10.63 -3.47
N ALA A 21 -0.58 -9.44 -4.06
CA ALA A 21 -0.35 -8.18 -3.35
C ALA A 21 -1.58 -7.64 -2.62
N SER A 22 -2.75 -8.21 -2.86
CA SER A 22 -4.02 -7.76 -2.28
C SER A 22 -4.69 -8.87 -1.46
N ALA A 23 -5.41 -9.79 -2.09
CA ALA A 23 -6.35 -10.69 -1.43
C ALA A 23 -5.71 -11.56 -0.32
N PRO A 24 -4.57 -12.24 -0.53
CA PRO A 24 -3.94 -13.03 0.53
C PRO A 24 -3.50 -12.20 1.73
N LYS A 25 -3.16 -10.92 1.55
CA LYS A 25 -2.74 -10.03 2.64
C LYS A 25 -3.90 -9.62 3.51
N ILE A 26 -5.06 -9.31 2.93
CA ILE A 26 -6.28 -9.07 3.72
C ILE A 26 -6.62 -10.34 4.52
N ALA A 27 -6.64 -11.50 3.85
CA ALA A 27 -6.96 -12.77 4.50
C ALA A 27 -6.00 -13.08 5.66
N ALA A 28 -4.69 -12.87 5.46
CA ALA A 28 -3.69 -13.07 6.50
C ALA A 28 -3.89 -12.12 7.67
N ILE A 29 -4.13 -10.82 7.44
CA ILE A 29 -4.36 -9.85 8.52
C ILE A 29 -5.66 -10.16 9.29
N ALA A 30 -6.74 -10.51 8.58
CA ALA A 30 -8.01 -10.88 9.21
C ALA A 30 -7.87 -12.17 10.05
N LEU A 31 -7.15 -13.17 9.54
CA LEU A 31 -6.86 -14.39 10.28
C LEU A 31 -5.97 -14.11 11.50
N SER A 32 -4.92 -13.28 11.34
CA SER A 32 -4.07 -12.88 12.46
C SER A 32 -4.86 -12.16 13.54
N ALA A 33 -5.77 -11.24 13.17
CA ALA A 33 -6.64 -10.57 14.14
C ALA A 33 -7.50 -11.59 14.90
N ARG A 34 -8.18 -12.53 14.21
CA ARG A 34 -8.96 -13.59 14.87
C ARG A 34 -8.12 -14.41 15.83
N VAL A 35 -6.96 -14.90 15.40
CA VAL A 35 -6.10 -15.73 16.26
C VAL A 35 -5.64 -14.95 17.48
N ILE A 36 -5.23 -13.69 17.30
CA ILE A 36 -4.72 -12.86 18.39
C ILE A 36 -5.81 -12.53 19.41
N PHE A 37 -7.01 -12.14 18.97
CA PHE A 37 -8.07 -11.71 19.89
C PHE A 37 -8.91 -12.87 20.43
N GLU A 38 -9.29 -13.85 19.61
CA GLU A 38 -10.13 -14.97 20.05
C GLU A 38 -9.32 -16.03 20.83
N ALA A 39 -8.10 -16.37 20.37
CA ALA A 39 -7.33 -17.46 20.97
C ALA A 39 -6.23 -16.99 21.95
N LEU A 40 -5.64 -15.81 21.72
CA LEU A 40 -4.53 -15.27 22.52
C LEU A 40 -4.91 -14.03 23.34
N GLY A 41 -6.20 -13.67 23.40
CA GLY A 41 -6.68 -12.44 24.06
C GLY A 41 -6.16 -12.24 25.50
N PRO A 42 -6.14 -13.27 26.37
CA PRO A 42 -5.59 -13.14 27.73
C PRO A 42 -4.09 -12.85 27.80
N ALA A 43 -3.33 -13.10 26.74
CA ALA A 43 -1.87 -12.99 26.66
C ALA A 43 -1.42 -11.80 25.80
N THR A 44 -2.05 -10.63 26.02
CA THR A 44 -1.84 -9.43 25.20
C THR A 44 -0.39 -8.97 25.20
N ASP A 45 0.25 -8.93 26.36
CA ASP A 45 1.63 -8.46 26.52
C ASP A 45 2.63 -9.37 25.75
N GLU A 46 2.35 -10.67 25.71
CA GLU A 46 3.22 -11.66 25.08
C GLU A 46 3.26 -11.53 23.55
N TRP A 47 2.12 -11.36 22.89
CA TRP A 47 2.08 -11.22 21.43
C TRP A 47 2.32 -9.78 20.97
N GLN A 48 1.96 -8.77 21.77
CA GLN A 48 2.06 -7.36 21.38
C GLN A 48 3.51 -6.97 21.10
N GLN A 49 4.47 -7.37 21.94
CA GLN A 49 5.90 -7.09 21.71
C GLN A 49 6.41 -7.65 20.37
N ILE A 50 5.90 -8.81 19.94
CA ILE A 50 6.28 -9.45 18.68
C ILE A 50 5.69 -8.66 17.51
N VAL A 51 4.41 -8.27 17.60
CA VAL A 51 3.75 -7.46 16.58
C VAL A 51 4.43 -6.09 16.44
N ILE A 52 4.79 -5.44 17.55
CA ILE A 52 5.55 -4.18 17.57
C ILE A 52 6.88 -4.34 16.84
N PHE A 53 7.66 -5.37 17.18
CA PHE A 53 8.95 -5.63 16.54
C PHE A 53 8.79 -5.86 15.03
N VAL A 54 7.83 -6.71 14.63
CA VAL A 54 7.58 -7.01 13.22
C VAL A 54 7.09 -5.77 12.47
N ALA A 55 6.23 -4.93 13.07
CA ALA A 55 5.76 -3.69 12.47
C ALA A 55 6.93 -2.76 12.12
N ILE A 56 7.79 -2.45 13.11
CA ILE A 56 8.94 -1.57 12.93
C ILE A 56 9.92 -2.17 11.90
N ALA A 57 10.25 -3.46 12.04
CA ALA A 57 11.15 -4.14 11.12
C ALA A 57 10.61 -4.13 9.68
N SER A 58 9.31 -4.34 9.49
CA SER A 58 8.67 -4.35 8.17
C SER A 58 8.69 -2.97 7.50
N ILE A 59 8.40 -1.90 8.27
CA ILE A 59 8.46 -0.52 7.75
C ILE A 59 9.92 -0.17 7.41
N ALA A 60 10.85 -0.40 8.33
CA ALA A 60 12.26 -0.05 8.13
C ALA A 60 12.86 -0.79 6.92
N LEU A 61 12.66 -2.11 6.85
CA LEU A 61 13.19 -2.93 5.77
C LEU A 61 12.54 -2.58 4.44
N GLY A 62 11.21 -2.45 4.40
CA GLY A 62 10.49 -2.09 3.18
C GLY A 62 10.89 -0.70 2.67
N ALA A 63 11.03 0.28 3.56
CA ALA A 63 11.43 1.63 3.21
C ALA A 63 12.84 1.70 2.63
N VAL A 64 13.83 1.10 3.32
CA VAL A 64 15.24 1.16 2.90
C VAL A 64 15.47 0.32 1.65
N ALA A 65 14.95 -0.90 1.60
CA ALA A 65 15.20 -1.79 0.48
C ALA A 65 14.53 -1.32 -0.82
N ALA A 66 13.42 -0.57 -0.76
CA ALA A 66 12.75 -0.02 -1.94
C ALA A 66 13.57 1.07 -2.67
N ILE A 67 14.44 1.82 -1.96
CA ILE A 67 15.18 2.97 -2.50
C ILE A 67 16.06 2.59 -3.70
N GLY A 68 16.75 1.46 -3.59
CA GLY A 68 17.71 0.96 -4.57
C GLY A 68 17.11 0.15 -5.71
N GLN A 69 15.80 -0.07 -5.75
CA GLN A 69 15.18 -0.90 -6.78
C GLN A 69 15.09 -0.16 -8.12
N THR A 70 15.30 -0.92 -9.20
CA THR A 70 15.17 -0.48 -10.59
C THR A 70 13.93 -1.05 -11.27
N ASN A 71 13.44 -2.22 -10.84
CA ASN A 71 12.19 -2.81 -11.32
C ASN A 71 10.98 -2.30 -10.51
N ILE A 72 9.91 -1.87 -11.19
CA ILE A 72 8.71 -1.29 -10.56
C ILE A 72 7.94 -2.32 -9.72
N LYS A 73 7.84 -3.58 -10.15
CA LYS A 73 7.14 -4.63 -9.38
C LYS A 73 7.93 -5.01 -8.14
N ARG A 74 9.25 -5.08 -8.25
CA ARG A 74 10.14 -5.31 -7.10
C ARG A 74 10.07 -4.16 -6.09
N LEU A 75 10.03 -2.91 -6.56
CA LEU A 75 9.77 -1.74 -5.72
C LEU A 75 8.40 -1.82 -5.04
N LEU A 76 7.35 -2.17 -5.80
CA LEU A 76 6.00 -2.35 -5.25
C LEU A 76 5.91 -3.52 -4.25
N ALA A 77 6.77 -4.53 -4.37
CA ALA A 77 6.89 -5.61 -3.40
C ALA A 77 7.44 -5.11 -2.05
N TYR A 78 8.52 -4.33 -2.06
CA TYR A 78 9.05 -3.71 -0.84
C TYR A 78 8.10 -2.65 -0.27
N SER A 79 7.42 -1.88 -1.12
CA SER A 79 6.30 -1.03 -0.73
C SER A 79 5.20 -1.83 -0.02
N SER A 80 4.87 -3.03 -0.50
CA SER A 80 3.88 -3.89 0.12
C SER A 80 4.35 -4.46 1.47
N ILE A 81 5.65 -4.76 1.64
CA ILE A 81 6.24 -5.13 2.93
C ILE A 81 6.14 -3.95 3.91
N ASN A 82 6.52 -2.75 3.45
CA ASN A 82 6.40 -1.51 4.23
C ASN A 82 4.96 -1.25 4.70
N ASN A 83 3.99 -1.36 3.79
CA ASN A 83 2.57 -1.08 4.09
C ASN A 83 1.95 -2.06 5.11
N ILE A 84 2.35 -3.33 5.09
CA ILE A 84 1.89 -4.29 6.11
C ILE A 84 2.40 -3.91 7.49
N GLY A 85 3.58 -3.31 7.59
CA GLY A 85 4.07 -2.79 8.86
C GLY A 85 3.15 -1.73 9.48
N PHE A 86 2.57 -0.83 8.69
CA PHE A 86 1.58 0.14 9.19
C PHE A 86 0.27 -0.52 9.64
N ALA A 87 -0.22 -1.53 8.91
CA ALA A 87 -1.39 -2.30 9.35
C ALA A 87 -1.14 -2.97 10.71
N LEU A 88 0.07 -3.51 10.93
CA LEU A 88 0.46 -4.11 12.21
C LEU A 88 0.54 -3.09 13.36
N ILE A 89 0.76 -1.80 13.10
CA ILE A 89 0.70 -0.75 14.14
C ILE A 89 -0.71 -0.66 14.72
N GLY A 90 -1.74 -0.65 13.87
CA GLY A 90 -3.13 -0.64 14.33
C GLY A 90 -3.47 -1.90 15.13
N LEU A 91 -3.00 -3.07 14.68
CA LEU A 91 -3.23 -4.34 15.36
C LEU A 91 -2.51 -4.41 16.71
N ALA A 92 -1.31 -3.83 16.81
CA ALA A 92 -0.55 -3.75 18.07
C ALA A 92 -1.29 -2.96 19.15
N ALA A 93 -2.21 -2.07 18.79
CA ALA A 93 -3.00 -1.30 19.75
C ALA A 93 -3.85 -2.18 20.68
N GLY A 94 -4.18 -3.43 20.29
CA GLY A 94 -4.85 -4.39 21.17
C GLY A 94 -6.29 -4.03 21.54
N THR A 95 -6.92 -3.14 20.80
CA THR A 95 -8.27 -2.61 21.08
C THR A 95 -9.18 -2.78 19.87
N GLU A 96 -10.50 -2.72 20.10
CA GLU A 96 -11.51 -2.72 19.04
C GLU A 96 -11.24 -1.60 18.01
N ALA A 97 -10.90 -0.41 18.49
CA ALA A 97 -10.51 0.72 17.63
C ALA A 97 -9.27 0.43 16.78
N GLY A 98 -8.26 -0.26 17.34
CA GLY A 98 -7.07 -0.69 16.61
C GLY A 98 -7.37 -1.70 15.50
N VAL A 99 -8.26 -2.66 15.76
CA VAL A 99 -8.75 -3.59 14.73
C VAL A 99 -9.51 -2.85 13.64
N ALA A 100 -10.43 -1.95 14.00
CA ALA A 100 -11.19 -1.16 13.04
C ALA A 100 -10.27 -0.30 12.15
N ALA A 101 -9.27 0.35 12.74
CA ALA A 101 -8.25 1.12 12.03
C ALA A 101 -7.44 0.24 11.06
N THR A 102 -7.05 -0.96 11.50
CA THR A 102 -6.33 -1.94 10.67
C THR A 102 -7.15 -2.40 9.47
N LEU A 103 -8.44 -2.71 9.67
CA LEU A 103 -9.33 -3.12 8.57
C LEU A 103 -9.57 -1.99 7.58
N SER A 104 -9.79 -0.76 8.07
CA SER A 104 -9.87 0.44 7.24
C SER A 104 -8.59 0.67 6.44
N TYR A 105 -7.42 0.51 7.08
CA TYR A 105 -6.13 0.59 6.41
C TYR A 105 -6.02 -0.43 5.28
N MET A 106 -6.36 -1.69 5.55
CA MET A 106 -6.25 -2.78 4.58
C MET A 106 -7.19 -2.60 3.37
N ALA A 107 -8.39 -2.08 3.60
CA ALA A 107 -9.33 -1.75 2.52
C ALA A 107 -8.74 -0.70 1.57
N ILE A 108 -8.25 0.41 2.13
CA ILE A 108 -7.62 1.49 1.35
C ILE A 108 -6.35 1.00 0.65
N TYR A 109 -5.52 0.23 1.36
CA TYR A 109 -4.31 -0.40 0.83
C TYR A 109 -4.58 -1.25 -0.40
N VAL A 110 -5.63 -2.06 -0.41
CA VAL A 110 -5.95 -2.89 -1.57
C VAL A 110 -6.37 -2.07 -2.78
N VAL A 111 -7.15 -1.01 -2.60
CA VAL A 111 -7.50 -0.11 -3.71
C VAL A 111 -6.25 0.56 -4.29
N MET A 112 -5.37 1.08 -3.44
CA MET A 112 -4.10 1.69 -3.87
C MET A 112 -3.19 0.69 -4.61
N THR A 113 -3.10 -0.53 -4.09
CA THR A 113 -2.22 -1.58 -4.62
C THR A 113 -2.72 -2.09 -5.96
N LEU A 114 -4.02 -2.39 -6.07
CA LEU A 114 -4.63 -2.82 -7.33
C LEU A 114 -4.53 -1.73 -8.39
N GLY A 115 -4.82 -0.47 -8.04
CA GLY A 115 -4.66 0.67 -8.94
C GLY A 115 -3.22 0.80 -9.46
N SER A 116 -2.22 0.67 -8.58
CA SER A 116 -0.80 0.71 -8.96
C SER A 116 -0.44 -0.42 -9.94
N PHE A 117 -0.87 -1.65 -9.67
CA PHE A 117 -0.58 -2.79 -10.56
C PHE A 117 -1.36 -2.75 -11.87
N LEU A 118 -2.55 -2.15 -11.90
CA LEU A 118 -3.26 -1.87 -13.15
C LEU A 118 -2.48 -0.88 -14.03
N CYS A 119 -1.86 0.15 -13.43
CA CYS A 119 -0.95 1.02 -14.17
C CYS A 119 0.25 0.24 -14.73
N VAL A 120 0.87 -0.62 -13.92
CA VAL A 120 1.99 -1.46 -14.36
C VAL A 120 1.58 -2.44 -15.46
N LEU A 121 0.35 -2.94 -15.44
CA LEU A 121 -0.15 -3.87 -16.47
C LEU A 121 -0.24 -3.23 -17.87
N GLN A 122 -0.45 -1.91 -17.93
CA GLN A 122 -0.48 -1.13 -19.17
C GLN A 122 0.90 -0.75 -19.69
N MET A 123 1.96 -0.91 -18.88
CA MET A 123 3.34 -0.65 -19.31
C MET A 123 3.80 -1.78 -20.24
N ARG A 124 3.56 -1.61 -21.54
CA ARG A 124 3.95 -2.56 -22.60
C ARG A 124 4.66 -1.85 -23.74
N ASP A 125 5.62 -2.53 -24.35
CA ASP A 125 6.28 -2.04 -25.55
C ASP A 125 5.41 -2.26 -26.80
N ALA A 126 5.89 -1.82 -27.96
CA ALA A 126 5.20 -1.93 -29.25
C ALA A 126 4.87 -3.38 -29.64
N GLU A 127 5.67 -4.34 -29.17
CA GLU A 127 5.47 -5.77 -29.37
C GLU A 127 4.53 -6.41 -28.33
N GLY A 128 4.01 -5.60 -27.40
CA GLY A 128 3.09 -6.04 -26.34
C GLY A 128 3.76 -6.74 -25.17
N ARG A 129 5.10 -6.70 -25.07
CA ARG A 129 5.87 -7.29 -23.96
C ARG A 129 5.81 -6.37 -22.74
N PRO A 130 5.72 -6.91 -21.51
CA PRO A 130 5.76 -6.12 -20.29
C PRO A 130 7.07 -5.34 -20.16
N VAL A 131 6.96 -4.06 -19.80
CA VAL A 131 8.12 -3.21 -19.49
C VAL A 131 8.04 -2.83 -18.02
N GLU A 132 9.02 -3.27 -17.25
CA GLU A 132 8.96 -3.20 -15.79
C GLU A 132 10.08 -2.35 -15.17
N ASP A 133 10.98 -1.80 -15.98
CA ASP A 133 12.05 -0.93 -15.50
C ASP A 133 11.52 0.47 -15.18
N ILE A 134 11.96 1.04 -14.05
CA ILE A 134 11.52 2.36 -13.58
C ILE A 134 11.96 3.45 -14.56
N ALA A 135 13.13 3.34 -15.20
CA ALA A 135 13.57 4.36 -16.15
C ALA A 135 12.66 4.45 -17.37
N SER A 136 11.95 3.37 -17.71
CA SER A 136 10.97 3.38 -18.81
C SER A 136 9.78 4.31 -18.54
N LEU A 137 9.51 4.65 -17.27
CA LEU A 137 8.44 5.58 -16.90
C LEU A 137 8.75 7.03 -17.30
N ALA A 138 9.98 7.33 -17.70
CA ALA A 138 10.41 8.69 -17.99
C ALA A 138 9.60 9.31 -19.13
N GLY A 139 9.03 10.49 -18.89
CA GLY A 139 8.20 11.20 -19.87
C GLY A 139 6.80 10.63 -20.09
N LEU A 140 6.34 9.67 -19.27
CA LEU A 140 4.98 9.12 -19.34
C LEU A 140 3.90 10.22 -19.22
N SER A 141 4.19 11.30 -18.49
CA SER A 141 3.35 12.49 -18.40
C SER A 141 3.03 13.16 -19.75
N LYS A 142 3.94 13.03 -20.74
CA LYS A 142 3.76 13.60 -22.09
C LYS A 142 3.08 12.62 -23.04
N SER A 143 3.42 11.34 -22.95
CA SER A 143 2.92 10.32 -23.86
C SER A 143 1.52 9.81 -23.49
N GLN A 144 1.25 9.61 -22.19
CA GLN A 144 -0.03 9.12 -21.68
C GLN A 144 -0.41 9.85 -20.38
N PRO A 145 -0.84 11.13 -20.46
CA PRO A 145 -1.06 12.00 -19.30
C PRO A 145 -2.09 11.44 -18.30
N GLY A 146 -3.13 10.74 -18.77
CA GLY A 146 -4.13 10.11 -17.91
C GLY A 146 -3.55 9.00 -17.04
N LEU A 147 -2.72 8.13 -17.62
CA LEU A 147 -2.04 7.07 -16.90
C LEU A 147 -1.01 7.63 -15.91
N ALA A 148 -0.25 8.65 -16.32
CA ALA A 148 0.70 9.36 -15.46
C ALA A 148 0.01 10.01 -14.24
N ALA A 149 -1.15 10.63 -14.44
CA ALA A 149 -1.92 11.25 -13.37
C ALA A 149 -2.45 10.20 -12.37
N ALA A 150 -3.05 9.11 -12.88
CA ALA A 150 -3.52 8.02 -12.03
C ALA A 150 -2.38 7.38 -11.25
N PHE A 151 -1.23 7.12 -11.89
CA PHE A 151 -0.09 6.51 -11.22
C PHE A 151 0.48 7.42 -10.14
N ALA A 152 0.55 8.74 -10.38
CA ALA A 152 0.94 9.72 -9.38
C ALA A 152 -0.02 9.72 -8.16
N VAL A 153 -1.33 9.66 -8.40
CA VAL A 153 -2.33 9.56 -7.32
C VAL A 153 -2.07 8.33 -6.44
N PHE A 154 -1.79 7.15 -7.03
CA PHE A 154 -1.48 5.97 -6.24
C PHE A 154 -0.15 6.09 -5.49
N MET A 155 0.91 6.62 -6.13
CA MET A 155 2.22 6.80 -5.49
C MET A 155 2.16 7.79 -4.32
N PHE A 156 1.49 8.93 -4.49
CA PHE A 156 1.27 9.89 -3.41
C PHE A 156 0.38 9.32 -2.30
N SER A 157 -0.64 8.53 -2.64
CA SER A 157 -1.52 7.91 -1.65
C SER A 157 -0.77 6.87 -0.83
N LEU A 158 0.02 6.00 -1.46
CA LEU A 158 0.87 5.02 -0.77
C LEU A 158 1.96 5.68 0.08
N ALA A 159 2.53 6.80 -0.39
CA ALA A 159 3.43 7.64 0.41
C ALA A 159 2.72 8.23 1.64
N GLY A 160 1.41 8.42 1.58
CA GLY A 160 0.62 9.03 2.65
C GLY A 160 0.70 10.55 2.63
N ILE A 161 0.66 11.15 1.44
CA ILE A 161 0.66 12.62 1.28
C ILE A 161 -0.78 13.15 1.38
N PRO A 162 -1.08 14.10 2.29
CA PRO A 162 -2.37 14.80 2.30
C PRO A 162 -2.60 15.52 0.96
N PRO A 163 -3.83 15.57 0.42
CA PRO A 163 -5.10 15.14 1.00
C PRO A 163 -5.58 13.73 0.58
N LEU A 164 -4.68 12.81 0.20
CA LEU A 164 -5.11 11.49 -0.32
C LEU A 164 -5.54 10.51 0.76
N LEU A 165 -6.33 9.49 0.38
CA LEU A 165 -6.95 8.56 1.33
C LEU A 165 -5.91 7.68 2.06
N GLY A 166 -4.77 7.39 1.44
CA GLY A 166 -3.68 6.66 2.09
C GLY A 166 -3.03 7.41 3.26
N PHE A 167 -3.09 8.75 3.28
CA PHE A 167 -2.72 9.51 4.48
C PHE A 167 -3.70 9.21 5.63
N TRP A 168 -5.01 9.23 5.33
CA TRP A 168 -6.03 8.94 6.33
C TRP A 168 -5.91 7.53 6.90
N ALA A 169 -5.63 6.54 6.05
CA ALA A 169 -5.34 5.17 6.48
C ALA A 169 -4.21 5.12 7.53
N LYS A 170 -3.07 5.77 7.25
CA LYS A 170 -1.94 5.85 8.19
C LYS A 170 -2.31 6.59 9.46
N PHE A 171 -3.05 7.70 9.34
CA PHE A 171 -3.51 8.47 10.48
C PHE A 171 -4.33 7.61 11.46
N LEU A 172 -5.29 6.82 10.98
CA LEU A 172 -6.12 5.96 11.83
C LEU A 172 -5.32 4.95 12.65
N VAL A 173 -4.34 4.27 12.03
CA VAL A 173 -3.51 3.28 12.75
C VAL A 173 -2.56 3.95 13.75
N PHE A 174 -2.06 5.15 13.45
CA PHE A 174 -1.24 5.91 14.40
C PHE A 174 -2.07 6.45 15.55
N ASP A 175 -3.27 6.96 15.29
CA ASP A 175 -4.20 7.45 16.31
C ASP A 175 -4.56 6.33 17.29
N ALA A 176 -4.93 5.14 16.79
CA ALA A 176 -5.19 3.97 17.62
C ALA A 176 -3.98 3.58 18.48
N ALA A 177 -2.77 3.58 17.92
CA ALA A 177 -1.56 3.29 18.68
C ALA A 177 -1.29 4.33 19.78
N VAL A 178 -1.48 5.62 19.50
CA VAL A 178 -1.31 6.69 20.49
C VAL A 178 -2.34 6.58 21.61
N GLN A 179 -3.61 6.32 21.30
CA GLN A 179 -4.67 6.13 22.29
C GLN A 179 -4.43 4.91 23.19
N SER A 180 -3.80 3.86 22.66
CA SER A 180 -3.36 2.69 23.44
C SER A 180 -2.01 2.88 24.16
N GLY A 181 -1.45 4.09 24.21
CA GLY A 181 -0.20 4.39 24.92
C GLY A 181 1.09 3.96 24.18
N LEU A 182 0.99 3.46 22.94
CA LEU A 182 2.12 3.03 22.11
C LEU A 182 2.75 4.21 21.34
N ILE A 183 2.99 5.32 22.03
CA ILE A 183 3.47 6.59 21.43
C ILE A 183 4.81 6.39 20.72
N MET A 184 5.72 5.60 21.29
CA MET A 184 7.03 5.30 20.68
C MET A 184 6.89 4.54 19.36
N LEU A 185 5.96 3.58 19.28
CA LEU A 185 5.68 2.84 18.04
C LEU A 185 5.17 3.80 16.96
N ALA A 186 4.21 4.67 17.31
CA ALA A 186 3.67 5.67 16.39
C ALA A 186 4.78 6.63 15.90
N ALA A 187 5.63 7.13 16.80
CA ALA A 187 6.73 8.02 16.46
C ALA A 187 7.74 7.36 15.48
N PHE A 188 8.15 6.12 15.76
CA PHE A 188 9.02 5.38 14.83
C PHE A 188 8.34 5.12 13.49
N GLY A 189 7.07 4.74 13.49
CA GLY A 189 6.29 4.51 12.27
C GLY A 189 6.20 5.77 11.40
N ILE A 190 5.94 6.94 11.99
CA ILE A 190 5.91 8.23 11.29
C ILE A 190 7.28 8.57 10.72
N ALA A 191 8.34 8.48 11.53
CA ALA A 191 9.71 8.78 11.09
C ALA A 191 10.14 7.91 9.91
N LEU A 192 9.88 6.60 9.99
CA LEU A 192 10.19 5.66 8.91
C LEU A 192 9.29 5.86 7.68
N SER A 193 8.05 6.33 7.85
CA SER A 193 7.18 6.67 6.71
C SER A 193 7.75 7.81 5.87
N VAL A 194 8.47 8.76 6.48
CA VAL A 194 9.16 9.84 5.73
C VAL A 194 10.24 9.28 4.82
N ILE A 195 11.00 8.29 5.29
CA ILE A 195 11.98 7.57 4.47
C ILE A 195 11.28 6.87 3.30
N GLY A 196 10.15 6.21 3.58
CA GLY A 196 9.38 5.53 2.54
C GLY A 196 8.78 6.47 1.49
N ALA A 197 8.47 7.72 1.84
CA ALA A 197 7.97 8.70 0.88
C ALA A 197 8.98 8.96 -0.26
N PHE A 198 10.29 8.85 0.01
CA PHE A 198 11.34 9.11 -0.98
C PHE A 198 11.19 8.25 -2.25
N TYR A 199 11.00 6.93 -2.12
CA TYR A 199 10.97 6.06 -3.30
C TYR A 199 9.69 6.24 -4.13
N TYR A 200 8.57 6.62 -3.50
CA TYR A 200 7.35 6.98 -4.23
C TYR A 200 7.53 8.30 -4.99
N LEU A 201 8.14 9.31 -4.35
CA LEU A 201 8.45 10.59 -4.99
C LEU A 201 9.47 10.43 -6.11
N LYS A 202 10.42 9.49 -6.00
CA LYS A 202 11.34 9.13 -7.08
C LYS A 202 10.60 8.66 -8.33
N ILE A 203 9.58 7.80 -8.18
CA ILE A 203 8.74 7.36 -9.32
C ILE A 203 8.04 8.55 -9.98
N ILE A 204 7.45 9.44 -9.17
CA ILE A 204 6.77 10.64 -9.68
C ILE A 204 7.78 11.56 -10.39
N LYS A 205 8.96 11.76 -9.79
CA LYS A 205 10.05 12.53 -10.41
C LYS A 205 10.38 11.97 -11.79
N THR A 206 10.53 10.65 -11.92
CA THR A 206 10.84 10.03 -13.21
C THR A 206 9.72 10.23 -14.22
N ILE A 207 8.46 10.03 -13.85
CA ILE A 207 7.30 10.21 -14.75
C ILE A 207 7.21 11.63 -15.34
N TYR A 208 7.49 12.66 -14.53
CA TYR A 208 7.21 14.05 -14.88
C TYR A 208 8.42 14.87 -15.28
N PHE A 209 9.61 14.57 -14.76
CA PHE A 209 10.77 15.45 -14.88
C PHE A 209 11.96 14.85 -15.63
N ASP A 210 12.00 13.53 -15.83
CA ASP A 210 13.10 12.89 -16.58
C ASP A 210 12.87 12.96 -18.10
N ASP A 211 13.96 12.90 -18.85
CA ASP A 211 13.93 12.92 -20.31
C ASP A 211 13.15 11.71 -20.85
N PRO A 212 12.29 11.88 -21.88
CA PRO A 212 11.40 10.81 -22.32
C PRO A 212 12.13 9.54 -22.75
N ALA A 213 11.74 8.41 -22.15
CA ALA A 213 12.12 7.08 -22.60
C ALA A 213 11.35 6.67 -23.87
N PRO A 214 11.69 5.53 -24.51
CA PRO A 214 10.90 4.99 -25.62
C PRO A 214 9.42 4.86 -25.27
N LEU A 215 8.55 5.19 -26.22
CA LEU A 215 7.10 5.23 -26.00
C LEU A 215 6.53 3.84 -25.73
N TYR A 216 5.64 3.74 -24.75
CA TYR A 216 4.79 2.57 -24.57
C TYR A 216 3.80 2.42 -25.74
N ALA A 217 3.38 1.18 -26.01
CA ALA A 217 2.27 0.92 -26.91
C ALA A 217 0.99 1.62 -26.41
N PRO A 218 0.10 2.06 -27.33
CA PRO A 218 -1.20 2.56 -26.95
C PRO A 218 -1.99 1.49 -26.18
N ALA A 219 -2.29 1.74 -24.91
CA ALA A 219 -3.13 0.87 -24.11
C ALA A 219 -4.61 1.11 -24.46
N ASN A 220 -5.18 0.24 -25.31
CA ASN A 220 -6.56 0.38 -25.82
C ASN A 220 -7.62 -0.33 -24.96
N SER A 221 -7.28 -0.81 -23.77
CA SER A 221 -8.20 -1.56 -22.90
C SER A 221 -9.12 -0.61 -22.12
N ARG A 222 -10.38 -0.47 -22.58
CA ARG A 222 -11.41 0.35 -21.91
C ARG A 222 -11.69 -0.11 -20.47
N ILE A 223 -11.61 -1.42 -20.23
CA ILE A 223 -11.86 -2.01 -18.90
C ILE A 223 -10.74 -1.61 -17.94
N GLU A 224 -9.47 -1.76 -18.33
CA GLU A 224 -8.34 -1.38 -17.49
C GLU A 224 -8.36 0.12 -17.17
N ASN A 225 -8.61 0.95 -18.19
CA ASN A 225 -8.73 2.40 -18.00
C ASN A 225 -9.88 2.77 -17.05
N GLY A 226 -11.03 2.09 -17.16
CA GLY A 226 -12.15 2.28 -16.24
C GLY A 226 -11.80 1.89 -14.80
N LEU A 227 -11.14 0.75 -14.60
CA LEU A 227 -10.73 0.28 -13.27
C LEU A 227 -9.68 1.21 -12.64
N ILE A 228 -8.70 1.68 -13.43
CA ILE A 228 -7.70 2.66 -12.97
C ILE A 228 -8.40 3.96 -12.55
N ALA A 229 -9.33 4.48 -13.35
CA ALA A 229 -10.05 5.70 -13.02
C ALA A 229 -10.88 5.54 -11.74
N VAL A 230 -11.63 4.45 -11.61
CA VAL A 230 -12.45 4.19 -10.40
C VAL A 230 -11.58 4.07 -9.16
N THR A 231 -10.49 3.30 -9.22
CA THR A 231 -9.57 3.14 -8.09
C THR A 231 -8.84 4.44 -7.74
N ALA A 232 -8.43 5.24 -8.74
CA ALA A 232 -7.80 6.54 -8.54
C ALA A 232 -8.77 7.55 -7.88
N VAL A 233 -10.02 7.60 -8.34
CA VAL A 233 -11.07 8.42 -7.73
C VAL A 233 -11.34 7.98 -6.29
N ALA A 234 -11.41 6.67 -6.04
CA ALA A 234 -11.65 6.12 -4.70
C ALA A 234 -10.55 6.50 -3.69
N VAL A 235 -9.30 6.66 -4.11
CA VAL A 235 -8.19 7.07 -3.21
C VAL A 235 -7.90 8.58 -3.24
N SER A 236 -8.54 9.32 -4.15
CA SER A 236 -8.49 10.78 -4.21
C SER A 236 -9.23 11.41 -3.02
N PRO A 237 -9.24 12.76 -2.87
CA PRO A 237 -10.04 13.42 -1.84
C PRO A 237 -11.54 13.09 -1.89
N LEU A 238 -12.07 12.69 -3.06
CA LEU A 238 -13.46 12.21 -3.17
C LEU A 238 -13.68 10.91 -2.37
N GLY A 239 -12.62 10.13 -2.13
CA GLY A 239 -12.64 8.96 -1.27
C GLY A 239 -13.06 9.24 0.17
N TYR A 240 -12.96 10.49 0.64
CA TYR A 240 -13.41 10.86 1.98
C TYR A 240 -14.92 10.64 2.17
N LEU A 241 -15.70 10.67 1.09
CA LEU A 241 -17.13 10.34 1.10
C LEU A 241 -17.39 8.87 1.46
N LEU A 242 -16.41 7.98 1.29
CA LEU A 242 -16.50 6.57 1.64
C LEU A 242 -16.13 6.31 3.11
N LEU A 243 -15.55 7.28 3.82
CA LEU A 243 -15.08 7.10 5.20
C LEU A 243 -16.18 6.73 6.19
N PRO A 244 -17.39 7.34 6.17
CA PRO A 244 -18.45 6.94 7.09
C PRO A 244 -18.86 5.47 6.91
N PHE A 245 -18.92 5.02 5.65
CA PHE A 245 -19.23 3.62 5.34
C PHE A 245 -18.10 2.68 5.76
N LEU A 246 -16.84 3.04 5.49
CA LEU A 246 -15.68 2.27 5.92
C LEU A 246 -15.62 2.18 7.45
N ALA A 247 -15.82 3.28 8.16
CA ALA A 247 -15.80 3.31 9.62
C ALA A 247 -16.89 2.41 10.22
N LEU A 248 -18.11 2.46 9.68
CA LEU A 248 -19.22 1.62 10.13
C LEU A 248 -18.94 0.13 9.88
N THR A 249 -18.47 -0.23 8.68
CA THR A 249 -18.19 -1.64 8.35
C THR A 249 -16.98 -2.19 9.10
N SER A 250 -15.90 -1.41 9.24
CA SER A 250 -14.73 -1.82 10.00
C SER A 250 -15.02 -1.88 11.50
N GLY A 251 -15.84 -0.98 12.02
CA GLY A 251 -16.26 -0.97 13.42
C GLY A 251 -17.10 -2.21 13.74
N ASN A 252 -18.14 -2.49 12.95
CA ASN A 252 -18.96 -3.69 13.12
C ASN A 252 -18.13 -4.99 13.03
N ALA A 253 -17.17 -5.04 12.10
CA ALA A 253 -16.28 -6.20 11.97
C ALA A 253 -15.31 -6.35 13.15
N ALA A 254 -14.82 -5.24 13.70
CA ALA A 254 -13.98 -5.25 14.89
C ALA A 254 -14.77 -5.67 16.14
N ALA A 255 -15.96 -5.12 16.34
CA ALA A 255 -16.85 -5.45 17.45
C ALA A 255 -17.20 -6.95 17.52
N ALA A 256 -17.20 -7.66 16.39
CA ALA A 256 -17.44 -9.10 16.37
C ALA A 256 -16.31 -9.96 16.96
N LEU A 257 -15.14 -9.36 17.24
CA LEU A 257 -13.98 -10.03 17.87
C LEU A 257 -13.90 -9.80 19.40
N PHE A 258 -14.74 -8.93 19.95
CA PHE A 258 -14.76 -8.53 21.36
C PHE A 258 -16.11 -8.88 21.99
#